data_AF-A0AAU3Q090-F1
#
_entry.id   AF-A0AAU3Q090-F1
#
_cell.length_a   1.000
_cell.length_b   1.000
_cell.length_c   1.000
_cell.angle_alpha   90.00
_cell.angle_beta   90.00
_cell.angle_gamma   90.00
#
_symmetry.space_group_name_H-M   'P 1'
#
loop_
_entity.id
_entity.type
_entity.pdbx_description
1 polymer ?
#
loop_
_entity_poly.entity_id
_entity_poly.type
_entity_poly.pdbx_seq_one_letter_code
_entity_poly.pdbx_strand_id
1 'polypeptide(L)'
;MGRETDDGRHEGVVVHVFADGWYGSGWGGGPKVTERADDSQLHIDDWQTRSWDEVVAFRAICSDLSHHSKRCWSGPTWTRVATAEEADPARRRVYAPDPYGLDEAAEDQIMVDWLNHIAPTRGTYEIELAAREVADAQIRLTDAVREARAAGASWEAIGTAAGMSRQSAHERWAKPDRLIPPVRR
;
A
#
# COMPACT_ATOMS: atom_id res chain seq x y z
N MET A 1 16.76 -5.86 0.24
CA MET A 1 15.60 -6.78 0.05
C MET A 1 14.30 -6.03 0.36
N GLY A 2 13.18 -6.33 -0.29
CA GLY A 2 11.90 -5.69 0.02
C GLY A 2 11.35 -6.07 1.40
N ARG A 3 10.54 -5.19 2.00
CA ARG A 3 9.75 -5.44 3.22
C ARG A 3 8.28 -5.26 2.89
N GLU A 4 7.43 -6.11 3.43
CA GLU A 4 5.98 -6.02 3.22
C GLU A 4 5.28 -5.76 4.55
N THR A 5 4.15 -5.04 4.51
CA THR A 5 3.26 -4.94 5.67
C THR A 5 2.55 -6.27 5.94
N ASP A 6 2.15 -6.51 7.19
CA ASP A 6 1.49 -7.75 7.60
C ASP A 6 0.18 -8.02 6.85
N ASP A 7 -0.46 -6.97 6.33
CA ASP A 7 -1.68 -7.02 5.51
C ASP A 7 -1.43 -7.21 4.01
N GLY A 8 -0.16 -7.29 3.60
CA GLY A 8 0.28 -7.47 2.22
C GLY A 8 -0.05 -6.33 1.27
N ARG A 9 -0.36 -5.12 1.77
CA ARG A 9 -0.73 -3.97 0.93
C ARG A 9 0.44 -3.13 0.50
N HIS A 10 1.43 -2.96 1.36
CA HIS A 10 2.53 -2.04 1.13
C HIS A 10 3.84 -2.79 1.11
N GLU A 11 4.55 -2.68 -0.01
CA GLU A 11 5.92 -3.17 -0.14
C GLU A 11 6.89 -1.98 -0.13
N GLY A 12 7.84 -1.99 0.80
CA GLY A 12 8.92 -1.05 0.92
C GLY A 12 10.21 -1.60 0.35
N VAL A 13 10.87 -0.83 -0.52
CA VAL A 13 12.15 -1.21 -1.13
C VAL A 13 13.10 -0.01 -1.09
N VAL A 14 14.39 -0.25 -0.84
CA VAL A 14 15.42 0.77 -1.11
C VAL A 14 15.83 0.68 -2.57
N VAL A 15 15.64 1.77 -3.31
CA VAL A 15 16.10 1.89 -4.70
C VAL A 15 17.35 2.75 -4.79
N HIS A 16 18.21 2.38 -5.72
CA HIS A 16 19.36 3.14 -6.18
C HIS A 16 18.89 4.33 -7.00
N VAL A 17 19.53 5.47 -6.81
CA VAL A 17 19.37 6.67 -7.61
C VAL A 17 20.65 6.87 -8.41
N PHE A 18 20.52 6.88 -9.72
CA PHE A 18 21.64 7.06 -10.65
C PHE A 18 21.91 8.54 -10.91
N ALA A 19 23.10 8.88 -11.41
CA ALA A 19 23.53 10.27 -11.65
C ALA A 19 22.63 11.04 -12.64
N ASP A 20 21.95 10.34 -13.55
CA ASP A 20 20.97 10.88 -14.49
C ASP A 20 19.55 11.02 -13.89
N GLY A 21 19.41 10.70 -12.61
CA GLY A 21 18.14 10.75 -11.87
C GLY A 21 17.25 9.54 -12.09
N TRP A 22 17.70 8.51 -12.81
CA TRP A 22 16.95 7.27 -12.99
C TRP A 22 17.04 6.37 -11.76
N TYR A 23 16.20 5.34 -11.69
CA TYR A 23 16.12 4.46 -10.51
C TYR A 23 16.25 2.99 -10.87
N GLY A 24 16.61 2.22 -9.85
CA GLY A 24 16.45 0.78 -9.89
C GLY A 24 17.07 0.12 -8.67
N SER A 25 17.54 -1.12 -8.80
CA SER A 25 17.94 -1.93 -7.65
C SER A 25 19.11 -2.86 -8.03
N GLY A 26 19.72 -3.49 -7.03
CA GLY A 26 20.72 -4.53 -7.25
C GLY A 26 20.09 -5.83 -7.76
N TRP A 27 20.58 -6.36 -8.89
CA TRP A 27 20.12 -7.62 -9.48
C TRP A 27 21.29 -8.39 -10.10
N GLY A 28 21.43 -9.67 -9.76
CA GLY A 28 22.29 -10.61 -10.50
C GLY A 28 23.73 -10.14 -10.74
N GLY A 29 24.35 -9.47 -9.76
CA GLY A 29 25.76 -9.05 -9.83
C GLY A 29 26.03 -7.55 -9.98
N GLY A 30 25.01 -6.69 -9.98
CA GLY A 30 25.23 -5.23 -9.94
C GLY A 30 23.95 -4.41 -10.01
N PRO A 31 24.07 -3.06 -10.01
CA PRO A 31 22.94 -2.16 -10.18
C PRO A 31 22.28 -2.33 -11.54
N LYS A 32 20.95 -2.38 -11.56
CA LYS A 32 20.17 -2.26 -12.78
C LYS A 32 19.20 -1.10 -12.68
N VAL A 33 19.14 -0.30 -13.72
CA VAL A 33 18.07 0.67 -13.94
C VAL A 33 16.83 -0.11 -14.33
N THR A 34 15.75 0.12 -13.59
CA THR A 34 14.42 -0.44 -13.87
C THR A 34 13.38 0.66 -14.07
N GLU A 35 13.71 1.93 -13.82
CA GLU A 35 12.78 3.04 -13.89
C GLU A 35 13.44 4.34 -14.35
N ARG A 36 12.63 5.21 -14.95
CA ARG A 36 13.04 6.54 -15.39
C ARG A 36 12.88 7.56 -14.25
N ALA A 37 13.47 8.74 -14.45
CA ALA A 37 13.39 9.85 -13.49
C ALA A 37 11.96 10.32 -13.16
N ASP A 38 10.99 10.07 -14.06
CA ASP A 38 9.56 10.36 -13.87
C ASP A 38 8.79 9.24 -13.15
N ASP A 39 9.51 8.30 -12.53
CA ASP A 39 9.00 7.12 -11.82
C ASP A 39 8.30 6.09 -12.72
N SER A 40 8.37 6.22 -14.05
CA SER A 40 7.84 5.21 -14.96
C SER A 40 8.73 3.96 -15.00
N GLN A 41 8.09 2.79 -14.87
CA GLN A 41 8.76 1.48 -14.97
C GLN A 41 9.20 1.22 -16.41
N LEU A 42 10.42 0.71 -16.56
CA LEU A 42 10.92 0.16 -17.82
C LEU A 42 10.39 -1.27 -18.02
N HIS A 43 10.17 -1.65 -19.28
CA HIS A 43 9.95 -3.05 -19.61
C HIS A 43 11.20 -3.87 -19.25
N ILE A 44 11.04 -5.14 -18.87
CA ILE A 44 12.15 -5.99 -18.41
C ILE A 44 13.28 -6.11 -19.45
N ASP A 45 12.93 -6.09 -20.74
CA ASP A 45 13.89 -6.13 -21.85
C ASP A 45 14.71 -4.84 -22.00
N ASP A 46 14.22 -3.73 -21.44
CA ASP A 46 14.88 -2.42 -21.47
C ASP A 46 15.73 -2.14 -20.22
N TRP A 47 15.81 -3.10 -19.29
CA TRP A 47 16.61 -2.95 -18.08
C TRP A 47 18.09 -2.81 -18.41
N GLN A 48 18.74 -1.85 -17.76
CA GLN A 48 20.13 -1.50 -18.08
C GLN A 48 21.02 -1.81 -16.88
N THR A 49 22.01 -2.68 -17.08
CA THR A 49 23.06 -2.88 -16.06
C THR A 49 23.95 -1.65 -16.05
N ARG A 50 24.25 -1.17 -14.84
CA ARG A 50 25.06 0.00 -14.58
C ARG A 50 26.17 -0.33 -13.61
N SER A 51 27.19 0.51 -13.59
CA SER A 51 28.26 0.39 -12.62
C SER A 51 27.86 1.00 -11.28
N TRP A 52 28.53 0.58 -10.21
CA TRP A 52 28.25 1.12 -8.87
C TRP A 52 28.63 2.59 -8.75
N ASP A 53 29.67 3.08 -9.43
CA ASP A 53 30.05 4.51 -9.41
C ASP A 53 28.96 5.44 -9.97
N GLU A 54 28.03 4.92 -10.75
CA GLU A 54 26.87 5.68 -11.26
C GLU A 54 25.75 5.84 -10.21
N VAL A 55 25.76 5.05 -9.14
CA VAL A 55 24.80 5.15 -8.03
C VAL A 55 25.25 6.26 -7.08
N VAL A 56 24.52 7.38 -7.09
CA VAL A 56 24.87 8.60 -6.33
C VAL A 56 24.05 8.78 -5.06
N ALA A 57 22.92 8.06 -4.95
CA ALA A 57 22.05 8.15 -3.80
C ALA A 57 21.11 6.94 -3.69
N PHE A 58 20.32 6.92 -2.63
CA PHE A 58 19.33 5.89 -2.32
C PHE A 58 18.03 6.53 -1.84
N ARG A 59 16.91 5.82 -1.95
CA ARG A 59 15.65 6.23 -1.32
C ARG A 59 14.85 4.98 -0.95
N ALA A 60 14.09 5.03 0.13
CA ALA A 60 13.00 4.09 0.33
C ALA A 60 11.82 4.49 -0.57
N ILE A 61 11.16 3.52 -1.18
CA ILE A 61 9.89 3.70 -1.90
C ILE A 61 8.84 2.79 -1.28
N CYS A 62 7.57 3.12 -1.49
CA CYS A 62 6.47 2.23 -1.20
C CYS A 62 5.66 1.93 -2.47
N SER A 63 5.38 0.65 -2.70
CA SER A 63 4.44 0.18 -3.69
C SER A 63 3.16 -0.27 -3.01
N ASP A 64 2.01 0.05 -3.61
CA ASP A 64 0.71 -0.48 -3.22
C ASP A 64 0.42 -1.75 -4.04
N LEU A 65 0.51 -2.90 -3.37
CA LEU A 65 0.29 -4.22 -3.96
C LEU A 65 -1.20 -4.47 -4.27
N SER A 66 -2.12 -3.72 -3.66
CA SER A 66 -3.55 -3.77 -3.99
C SER A 66 -3.84 -3.24 -5.41
N HIS A 67 -2.91 -2.47 -5.98
CA HIS A 67 -3.05 -1.78 -7.27
C HIS A 67 -1.90 -2.08 -8.23
N HIS A 68 -1.61 -3.37 -8.46
CA HIS A 68 -0.55 -3.84 -9.38
C HIS A 68 0.84 -3.28 -9.04
N SER A 69 1.19 -3.25 -7.75
CA SER A 69 2.50 -2.78 -7.26
C SER A 69 2.85 -1.35 -7.71
N LYS A 70 1.84 -0.49 -7.87
CA LYS A 70 2.06 0.91 -8.24
C LYS A 70 2.77 1.63 -7.09
N ARG A 71 3.83 2.39 -7.40
CA ARG A 71 4.45 3.29 -6.44
C ARG A 71 3.42 4.27 -5.88
N CYS A 72 3.19 4.22 -4.57
CA CYS A 72 2.28 5.09 -3.84
C CYS A 72 3.02 6.15 -3.02
N TRP A 73 4.32 5.97 -2.76
CA TRP A 73 5.14 6.92 -2.03
C TRP A 73 6.63 6.80 -2.37
N SER A 74 7.33 7.93 -2.32
CA SER A 74 8.78 8.05 -2.45
C SER A 74 9.33 8.80 -1.24
N GLY A 75 10.29 8.18 -0.55
CA GLY A 75 10.99 8.79 0.57
C GLY A 75 12.00 9.85 0.15
N PRO A 76 12.58 10.54 1.14
CA PRO A 76 13.65 11.50 0.90
C PRO A 76 14.89 10.81 0.33
N THR A 77 15.72 11.58 -0.37
CA THR A 77 16.98 11.10 -0.94
C THR A 77 18.07 11.01 0.13
N TRP A 78 18.75 9.88 0.17
CA TRP A 78 19.94 9.61 0.97
C TRP A 78 21.18 9.66 0.09
N THR A 79 22.02 10.68 0.27
CA THR A 79 23.23 10.88 -0.53
C THR A 79 24.27 9.83 -0.19
N ARG A 80 24.80 9.18 -1.23
CA ARG A 80 25.94 8.27 -1.07
C ARG A 80 27.22 9.06 -0.80
N VAL A 81 28.00 8.61 0.18
CA VAL A 81 29.32 9.18 0.48
C VAL A 81 30.44 8.17 0.25
N ALA A 82 31.66 8.68 0.05
CA ALA A 82 32.81 7.87 -0.35
C ALA A 82 33.51 7.18 0.83
N THR A 83 33.30 7.68 2.05
CA THR A 83 33.95 7.15 3.27
C THR A 83 32.94 6.96 4.41
N ALA A 84 33.26 6.07 5.34
CA ALA A 84 32.40 5.79 6.49
C ALA A 84 32.30 7.01 7.43
N GLU A 85 33.36 7.81 7.54
CA GLU A 85 33.46 9.00 8.38
C GLU A 85 32.53 10.14 7.90
N GLU A 86 32.20 10.15 6.61
CA GLU A 86 31.27 11.12 6.02
C GLU A 86 29.80 10.74 6.20
N ALA A 87 29.52 9.50 6.64
CA ALA A 87 28.17 9.05 6.89
C ALA A 87 27.56 9.85 8.05
N ASP A 88 26.36 10.37 7.81
CA ASP A 88 25.64 11.20 8.77
C ASP A 88 24.14 10.96 8.54
N PRO A 89 23.54 10.02 9.30
CA PRO A 89 22.13 9.70 9.18
C PRO A 89 21.20 10.90 9.43
N ALA A 90 21.59 11.83 10.30
CA ALA A 90 20.79 13.03 10.57
C ALA A 90 20.72 13.97 9.35
N ARG A 91 21.73 13.90 8.47
CA ARG A 91 21.78 14.62 7.18
C ARG A 91 21.47 13.72 5.99
N ARG A 92 21.00 12.49 6.22
CA ARG A 92 20.74 11.47 5.17
C ARG A 92 21.94 11.22 4.27
N ARG A 93 23.13 11.12 4.86
CA ARG A 93 24.35 10.72 4.17
C ARG A 93 24.68 9.30 4.58
N VAL A 94 24.87 8.42 3.60
CA VAL A 94 25.08 6.99 3.84
C VAL A 94 26.31 6.50 3.10
N TYR A 95 27.16 5.78 3.82
CA TYR A 95 28.32 5.16 3.21
C TYR A 95 27.90 3.87 2.50
N ALA A 96 28.30 3.73 1.25
CA ALA A 96 28.09 2.54 0.45
C ALA A 96 29.33 2.31 -0.42
N PRO A 97 30.25 1.42 -0.04
CA PRO A 97 31.48 1.22 -0.79
C PRO A 97 31.25 0.57 -2.17
N ASP A 98 32.09 0.91 -3.14
CA ASP A 98 32.21 0.11 -4.37
C ASP A 98 32.92 -1.23 -4.09
N PRO A 99 32.59 -2.31 -4.80
CA PRO A 99 31.43 -2.52 -5.69
C PRO A 99 30.26 -3.18 -4.94
N TYR A 100 30.08 -2.92 -3.64
CA TYR A 100 29.19 -3.70 -2.79
C TYR A 100 27.86 -2.99 -2.49
N GLY A 101 27.81 -1.65 -2.60
CA GLY A 101 26.59 -0.89 -2.34
C GLY A 101 26.32 -0.71 -0.85
N LEU A 102 25.03 -0.65 -0.49
CA LEU A 102 24.59 -0.54 0.90
C LEU A 102 24.85 -1.86 1.64
N ASP A 103 25.33 -1.76 2.87
CA ASP A 103 25.21 -2.87 3.82
C ASP A 103 23.81 -2.90 4.46
N GLU A 104 23.53 -3.95 5.23
CA GLU A 104 22.23 -4.16 5.87
C GLU A 104 21.87 -3.04 6.85
N ALA A 105 22.85 -2.53 7.62
CA ALA A 105 22.61 -1.47 8.61
C ALA A 105 22.25 -0.14 7.93
N ALA A 106 22.90 0.17 6.82
CA ALA A 106 22.62 1.32 5.97
C ALA A 106 21.25 1.20 5.29
N GLU A 107 20.90 0.01 4.78
CA GLU A 107 19.57 -0.28 4.23
C GLU A 107 18.47 -0.12 5.30
N ASP A 108 18.67 -0.69 6.50
CA ASP A 108 17.78 -0.55 7.66
C ASP A 108 17.52 0.92 8.00
N GLN A 109 18.58 1.72 8.02
CA GLN A 109 18.51 3.13 8.37
C GLN A 109 17.68 3.94 7.37
N ILE A 110 17.75 3.62 6.07
CA ILE A 110 16.92 4.23 5.03
C ILE A 110 15.48 3.73 5.14
N MET A 111 15.28 2.44 5.44
CA MET A 111 13.96 1.83 5.59
C MET A 111 13.16 2.36 6.78
N VAL A 112 13.78 3.06 7.73
CA VAL A 112 13.06 3.84 8.77
C VAL A 112 12.12 4.87 8.14
N ASP A 113 12.50 5.51 7.03
CA ASP A 113 11.60 6.46 6.34
C ASP A 113 10.34 5.75 5.83
N TRP A 114 10.45 4.53 5.30
CA TRP A 114 9.31 3.73 4.90
C TRP A 114 8.45 3.29 6.09
N LEU A 115 9.06 2.84 7.18
CA LEU A 115 8.34 2.48 8.41
C LEU A 115 7.53 3.66 8.95
N ASN A 116 8.11 4.87 8.94
CA ASN A 116 7.40 6.09 9.33
C ASN A 116 6.25 6.42 8.37
N HIS A 117 6.42 6.17 7.07
CA HIS A 117 5.36 6.36 6.07
C HIS A 117 4.15 5.45 6.31
N ILE A 118 4.37 4.16 6.60
CA ILE A 118 3.27 3.19 6.80
C ILE A 118 2.69 3.21 8.22
N ALA A 119 3.39 3.81 9.20
CA ALA A 119 2.94 3.80 10.60
C ALA A 119 1.50 4.29 10.81
N PRO A 120 0.98 5.32 10.12
CA PRO A 120 -0.41 5.79 10.28
C PRO A 120 -1.47 4.82 9.78
N THR A 121 -1.14 3.96 8.81
CA THR A 121 -2.07 3.00 8.19
C THR A 121 -1.85 1.57 8.68
N ARG A 122 -0.77 1.32 9.42
CA ARG A 122 -0.48 0.00 9.97
C ARG A 122 -1.62 -0.45 10.90
N GLY A 123 -2.18 -1.61 10.60
CA GLY A 123 -3.25 -2.22 11.39
C GLY A 123 -4.66 -1.73 11.06
N THR A 124 -4.85 -0.85 10.07
CA THR A 124 -6.21 -0.46 9.63
C THR A 124 -6.86 -1.51 8.74
N TYR A 125 -6.09 -2.44 8.17
CA TYR A 125 -6.61 -3.50 7.30
C TYR A 125 -7.72 -4.34 7.97
N GLU A 126 -7.49 -4.80 9.19
CA GLU A 126 -8.47 -5.59 9.93
C GLU A 126 -9.76 -4.80 10.19
N ILE A 127 -9.64 -3.49 10.41
CA ILE A 127 -10.78 -2.59 10.56
C ILE A 127 -11.57 -2.50 9.24
N GLU A 128 -10.89 -2.37 8.11
CA GLU A 128 -11.52 -2.32 6.80
C GLU A 128 -12.15 -3.65 6.38
N LEU A 129 -11.54 -4.77 6.75
CA LEU A 129 -12.11 -6.11 6.54
C LEU A 129 -13.39 -6.26 7.36
N ALA A 130 -13.35 -5.99 8.67
CA ALA A 130 -14.51 -6.03 9.53
C ALA A 130 -15.62 -5.08 9.05
N ALA A 131 -15.27 -3.88 8.57
CA ALA A 131 -16.23 -2.93 8.03
C ALA A 131 -16.94 -3.47 6.77
N ARG A 132 -16.21 -4.15 5.86
CA ARG A 132 -16.78 -4.82 4.69
C ARG A 132 -17.70 -5.96 5.10
N GLU A 133 -17.29 -6.80 6.04
CA GLU A 133 -18.12 -7.89 6.55
C GLU A 133 -19.43 -7.39 7.18
N VAL A 134 -19.37 -6.29 7.93
CA VAL A 134 -20.56 -5.62 8.48
C VAL A 134 -21.46 -5.12 7.36
N ALA A 135 -20.91 -4.47 6.34
CA ALA A 135 -21.69 -3.98 5.20
C ALA A 135 -22.39 -5.14 4.46
N ASP A 136 -21.66 -6.22 4.16
CA ASP A 136 -22.20 -7.40 3.50
C ASP A 136 -23.28 -8.08 4.34
N ALA A 137 -23.08 -8.18 5.65
CA ALA A 137 -24.08 -8.71 6.57
C ALA A 137 -25.35 -7.83 6.61
N GLN A 138 -25.22 -6.50 6.55
CA GLN A 138 -26.36 -5.59 6.48
C GLN A 138 -27.14 -5.71 5.17
N ILE A 139 -26.45 -5.93 4.04
CA ILE A 139 -27.08 -6.22 2.74
C ILE A 139 -27.87 -7.52 2.84
N ARG A 140 -27.24 -8.62 3.27
CA ARG A 140 -27.91 -9.92 3.44
C ARG A 140 -29.11 -9.84 4.38
N LEU A 141 -29.00 -9.11 5.49
CA LEU A 141 -30.12 -8.90 6.41
C LEU A 141 -31.28 -8.17 5.73
N THR A 142 -30.98 -7.15 4.93
CA THR A 142 -32.00 -6.38 4.21
C THR A 142 -32.70 -7.24 3.15
N ASP A 143 -31.96 -8.06 2.42
CA ASP A 143 -32.53 -8.98 1.43
C ASP A 143 -33.39 -10.06 2.10
N ALA A 144 -32.94 -10.65 3.21
CA ALA A 144 -33.75 -11.60 3.99
C ALA A 144 -35.05 -10.96 4.51
N VAL A 145 -35.02 -9.68 4.92
CA VAL A 145 -36.23 -8.95 5.32
C VAL A 145 -37.18 -8.76 4.13
N ARG A 146 -36.67 -8.44 2.93
CA ARG A 146 -37.47 -8.31 1.71
C ARG A 146 -38.14 -9.63 1.34
N GLU A 147 -37.40 -10.73 1.38
CA GLU A 147 -37.93 -12.07 1.13
C GLU A 147 -39.00 -12.45 2.15
N ALA A 148 -38.76 -12.23 3.44
CA ALA A 148 -39.73 -12.49 4.50
C ALA A 148 -41.00 -11.65 4.32
N ARG A 149 -40.87 -10.37 3.92
CA ARG A 149 -42.03 -9.51 3.59
C ARG A 149 -42.80 -10.01 2.39
N ALA A 150 -42.11 -10.46 1.33
CA ALA A 150 -42.74 -11.05 0.14
C ALA A 150 -43.50 -12.34 0.46
N ALA A 151 -43.01 -13.13 1.43
CA ALA A 151 -43.67 -14.31 1.96
C ALA A 151 -44.81 -13.99 2.96
N GLY A 152 -45.05 -12.71 3.29
CA GLY A 152 -46.16 -12.26 4.13
C GLY A 152 -45.84 -12.09 5.62
N ALA A 153 -44.58 -12.25 6.06
CA ALA A 153 -44.20 -12.08 7.47
C ALA A 153 -44.50 -10.66 7.98
N SER A 154 -45.10 -10.52 9.17
CA SER A 154 -45.43 -9.20 9.72
C SER A 154 -44.16 -8.45 10.17
N TRP A 155 -44.25 -7.12 10.27
CA TRP A 155 -43.16 -6.29 10.82
C TRP A 155 -42.81 -6.64 12.28
N GLU A 156 -43.75 -7.20 13.02
CA GLU A 156 -43.53 -7.66 14.40
C GLU A 156 -42.71 -8.95 14.44
N ALA A 157 -43.01 -9.92 13.55
CA ALA A 157 -42.22 -11.13 13.41
C ALA A 157 -40.79 -10.81 12.94
N ILE A 158 -40.65 -9.91 11.96
CA ILE A 158 -39.35 -9.45 11.46
C ILE A 158 -38.58 -8.71 12.55
N GLY A 159 -39.23 -7.80 13.29
CA GLY A 159 -38.60 -7.09 14.40
C GLY A 159 -38.07 -8.06 15.47
N THR A 160 -38.90 -9.00 15.90
CA THR A 160 -38.52 -10.05 16.85
C THR A 160 -37.31 -10.86 16.35
N ALA A 161 -37.33 -11.30 15.10
CA ALA A 161 -36.23 -12.07 14.51
C ALA A 161 -34.92 -11.27 14.42
N ALA A 162 -35.01 -9.96 14.17
CA ALA A 162 -33.86 -9.06 14.09
C ALA A 162 -33.45 -8.44 15.44
N GLY A 163 -34.09 -8.84 16.55
CA GLY A 163 -33.81 -8.34 17.89
C GLY A 163 -34.20 -6.87 18.11
N MET A 164 -35.23 -6.37 17.43
CA MET A 164 -35.70 -4.98 17.55
C MET A 164 -37.23 -4.86 17.61
N SER A 165 -37.72 -3.67 17.96
CA SER A 165 -39.17 -3.43 17.98
C SER A 165 -39.78 -3.48 16.58
N ARG A 166 -41.07 -3.79 16.50
CA ARG A 166 -41.87 -3.68 15.26
C ARG A 166 -41.71 -2.31 14.60
N GLN A 167 -41.77 -1.23 15.39
CA GLN A 167 -41.69 0.13 14.86
C GLN A 167 -40.31 0.39 14.25
N SER A 168 -39.24 0.00 14.92
CA SER A 168 -37.85 0.12 14.42
C SER A 168 -37.65 -0.67 13.12
N ALA A 169 -38.21 -1.88 13.04
CA ALA A 169 -38.16 -2.70 11.83
C ALA A 169 -38.89 -2.02 10.66
N HIS A 170 -40.11 -1.53 10.91
CA HIS A 170 -40.88 -0.79 9.91
C HIS A 170 -40.15 0.47 9.44
N GLU A 171 -39.66 1.31 10.36
CA GLU A 171 -38.94 2.54 10.01
C GLU A 171 -37.68 2.28 9.17
N ARG A 172 -36.95 1.20 9.49
CA ARG A 172 -35.71 0.82 8.80
C ARG A 172 -35.94 0.27 7.41
N TRP A 173 -36.94 -0.60 7.22
CA TRP A 173 -37.08 -1.40 5.99
C TRP A 173 -38.36 -1.17 5.19
N ALA A 174 -39.35 -0.42 5.68
CA ALA A 174 -40.59 -0.19 4.94
C ALA A 174 -40.46 0.84 3.81
N LYS A 175 -39.38 1.62 3.78
CA LYS A 175 -39.11 2.57 2.70
C LYS A 175 -38.49 1.81 1.52
N PRO A 176 -39.02 1.94 0.28
CA PRO A 176 -38.35 1.39 -0.89
C PRO A 176 -36.98 2.07 -1.03
N ASP A 177 -35.94 1.28 -1.34
CA ASP A 177 -34.61 1.79 -1.65
C ASP A 177 -34.77 2.96 -2.63
N ARG A 178 -34.31 4.15 -2.24
CA ARG A 178 -34.02 5.19 -3.23
C ARG A 178 -32.97 4.59 -4.14
N LEU A 179 -33.40 4.16 -5.33
CA LEU A 179 -32.55 3.85 -6.47
C LEU A 179 -31.41 4.88 -6.53
N ILE A 180 -30.20 4.49 -6.14
CA ILE A 180 -29.00 5.21 -6.52
C ILE A 180 -28.91 4.99 -8.04
N PRO A 181 -29.01 6.03 -8.88
CA PRO A 181 -28.94 5.85 -10.32
C PRO A 181 -27.55 5.32 -10.69
N PRO A 182 -27.44 4.46 -11.73
CA PRO A 182 -26.14 3.95 -12.15
C PRO A 182 -25.23 5.11 -12.56
N VAL A 183 -23.98 5.07 -12.07
CA VAL A 183 -22.91 5.95 -12.54
C VAL A 183 -22.74 5.71 -14.04
N ARG A 184 -23.08 6.72 -14.86
CA ARG A 184 -22.83 6.66 -16.29
C ARG A 184 -21.31 6.64 -16.51
N ARG A 185 -20.84 5.61 -17.22
CA ARG A 185 -19.50 5.55 -17.81
C ARG A 185 -19.35 6.60 -18.91
#